data_AF-A0A1H0DLW9-F1
#
_entry.id   AF-A0A1H0DLW9-F1
#
_cell.length_a   1.000
_cell.length_b   1.000
_cell.length_c   1.000
_cell.angle_alpha   90.00
_cell.angle_beta   90.00
_cell.angle_gamma   90.00
#
_symmetry.space_group_name_H-M   'P 1'
#
loop_
_entity.id
_entity.type
_entity.pdbx_description
1 polymer ?
#
loop_
_entity_poly.entity_id
_entity_poly.type
_entity_poly.pdbx_seq_one_letter_code
_entity_poly.pdbx_strand_id
1 'polypeptide(L)' 'MLESMTSPSHAAGRDQESELAHAVPREAADGPPPWVAACGTPVAVVQGSWAGRRGLGSAHPCPECARLAQA' A
#
# COMPACT_ATOMS: atom_id res chain seq x y z
N MET A 1 10.80 25.60 9.99
CA MET A 1 9.89 24.45 10.15
C MET A 1 9.50 23.98 8.78
N LEU A 2 9.82 22.74 8.42
CA LEU A 2 8.97 21.83 7.64
C LEU A 2 9.76 20.53 7.60
N GLU A 3 9.43 19.72 8.60
CA GLU A 3 9.96 18.39 8.82
C GLU A 3 9.87 17.61 7.52
N SER A 4 10.97 16.97 7.12
CA SER A 4 10.98 15.94 6.10
C SER A 4 10.03 14.83 6.55
N MET A 5 8.73 15.00 6.29
CA MET A 5 7.80 13.89 6.25
C MET A 5 8.35 13.02 5.14
N THR A 6 9.11 11.99 5.49
CA THR A 6 9.31 10.85 4.62
C THR A 6 7.90 10.35 4.35
N SER A 7 7.27 10.86 3.30
CA SER A 7 5.95 10.39 2.88
C SER A 7 6.09 8.89 2.77
N PRO A 8 5.20 8.12 3.41
CA PRO A 8 5.29 6.67 3.37
C PRO A 8 5.35 6.27 1.90
N SER A 9 6.43 5.56 1.53
CA SER A 9 6.76 5.24 0.13
C SER A 9 5.66 4.44 -0.56
N HIS A 10 4.69 3.94 0.21
CA HIS A 10 3.57 3.16 -0.25
C HIS A 10 2.24 3.72 0.28
N ALA A 11 1.22 3.70 -0.56
CA ALA A 11 -0.17 3.78 -0.16
C ALA A 11 -0.72 2.37 0.12
N ALA A 12 -1.85 2.28 0.81
CA ALA A 12 -2.50 0.99 1.00
C ALA A 12 -3.61 0.78 -0.01
N GLY A 13 -3.52 -0.33 -0.74
CA GLY A 13 -4.53 -0.85 -1.62
C GLY A 13 -5.37 -1.94 -0.96
N ARG A 14 -6.60 -2.11 -1.41
CA ARG A 14 -7.33 -3.38 -1.23
C ARG A 14 -7.66 -3.97 -2.59
N ASP A 15 -7.47 -5.28 -2.70
CA ASP A 15 -7.98 -6.05 -3.83
C ASP A 15 -9.49 -6.30 -3.63
N GLN A 16 -10.13 -6.81 -4.68
CA GLN A 16 -11.58 -6.99 -4.75
C GLN A 16 -12.06 -8.40 -4.37
N GLU A 17 -11.14 -9.34 -4.11
CA GLU A 17 -11.49 -10.75 -3.89
C GLU A 17 -11.14 -11.24 -2.48
N SER A 18 -10.04 -10.77 -1.90
CA SER A 18 -9.41 -11.35 -0.70
C SER A 18 -9.48 -10.43 0.52
N GLU A 19 -9.98 -9.20 0.36
CA GLU A 19 -9.99 -8.12 1.37
C GLU A 19 -8.61 -7.81 1.99
N LEU A 20 -7.52 -8.29 1.36
CA LEU A 20 -6.17 -8.13 1.90
C LEU A 20 -5.70 -6.69 1.69
N ALA A 21 -4.97 -6.16 2.67
CA ALA A 21 -4.29 -4.89 2.49
C ALA A 21 -2.97 -5.09 1.74
N HIS A 22 -2.84 -4.42 0.61
CA HIS A 22 -1.67 -4.44 -0.26
C HIS A 22 -0.89 -3.12 -0.23
N ALA A 23 0.43 -3.17 -0.35
CA ALA A 23 1.26 -1.97 -0.45
C ALA A 23 1.30 -1.54 -1.92
N VAL A 24 0.79 -0.36 -2.27
CA VAL A 24 0.86 0.22 -3.62
C VAL A 24 1.94 1.29 -3.61
N PRO A 25 2.90 1.30 -4.55
CA PRO A 25 3.90 2.37 -4.66
C PRO A 25 3.22 3.74 -4.73
N ARG A 26 3.71 4.72 -3.97
CA ARG A 26 3.03 6.01 -3.86
C ARG A 26 2.87 6.72 -5.21
N GLU A 27 3.91 6.64 -6.05
CA GLU A 27 3.90 7.17 -7.41
C GLU A 27 2.80 6.59 -8.30
N ALA A 28 2.50 5.29 -8.15
CA ALA A 28 1.40 4.64 -8.87
C ALA A 28 0.04 5.01 -8.26
N ALA A 29 -0.03 5.05 -6.93
CA ALA A 29 -1.24 5.39 -6.17
C ALA A 29 -1.77 6.80 -6.43
N ASP A 30 -0.89 7.77 -6.71
CA ASP A 30 -1.29 9.14 -7.05
C ASP A 30 -1.79 9.26 -8.51
N GLY A 31 -1.60 8.23 -9.34
CA GLY A 31 -2.13 8.13 -10.69
C GLY A 31 -3.55 7.55 -10.76
N PRO A 32 -4.22 7.63 -11.93
CA PRO A 32 -5.51 6.99 -12.14
C PRO A 32 -5.40 5.45 -12.14
N PRO A 33 -6.47 4.71 -11.79
CA PRO A 33 -6.49 3.26 -11.86
C PRO A 33 -6.30 2.75 -13.31
N PRO A 34 -5.89 1.48 -13.48
CA PRO A 34 -5.74 0.44 -12.46
C PRO A 34 -4.45 0.59 -11.64
N TRP A 35 -4.55 0.33 -10.33
CA TRP A 35 -3.39 0.29 -9.43
C TRP A 35 -2.89 -1.14 -9.28
N VAL A 36 -1.59 -1.28 -9.08
CA VAL A 36 -0.93 -2.57 -8.85
C VAL A 36 -0.09 -2.48 -7.60
N ALA A 37 -0.26 -3.45 -6.71
CA ALA A 37 0.53 -3.59 -5.51
C ALA A 37 2.00 -3.94 -5.81
N ALA A 38 2.89 -3.71 -4.85
CA ALA A 38 4.29 -4.12 -4.92
C ALA A 38 4.46 -5.64 -5.12
N CYS A 39 3.49 -6.45 -4.66
CA CYS A 39 3.47 -7.90 -4.91
C CYS A 39 2.88 -8.29 -6.28
N GLY A 40 2.46 -7.33 -7.11
CA GLY A 40 1.87 -7.55 -8.43
C GLY A 40 0.35 -7.75 -8.46
N THR A 41 -0.31 -7.80 -7.29
CA THR A 41 -1.78 -7.94 -7.22
C THR A 41 -2.48 -6.66 -7.68
N PRO A 42 -3.47 -6.74 -8.59
CA PRO A 42 -4.31 -5.61 -8.94
C PRO A 42 -5.11 -5.10 -7.74
N VAL A 43 -5.15 -3.78 -7.58
CA VAL A 43 -5.83 -3.11 -6.48
C VAL A 43 -6.99 -2.31 -7.05
N ALA A 44 -8.18 -2.52 -6.49
CA ALA A 44 -9.40 -1.84 -6.91
C ALA A 44 -9.54 -0.45 -6.26
N VAL A 45 -9.03 -0.30 -5.04
CA VAL A 45 -9.09 0.95 -4.28
C VAL A 45 -7.79 1.21 -3.55
N VAL A 46 -7.27 2.43 -3.66
CA VAL A 46 -6.17 2.91 -2.83
C VAL A 46 -6.70 3.90 -1.81
N GLN A 47 -6.35 3.68 -0.54
CA GLN A 47 -6.77 4.54 0.56
C GLN A 47 -5.59 4.79 1.50
N GLY A 48 -5.40 6.05 1.88
CA GLY A 48 -4.46 6.43 2.92
C GLY A 48 -3.01 6.05 2.66
N SER A 49 -2.27 5.79 3.74
CA SER A 49 -0.83 5.57 3.75
C SER A 49 -0.49 4.20 4.33
N TRP A 50 0.45 3.49 3.71
CA TRP A 50 0.92 2.21 4.22
C TRP A 50 1.81 2.41 5.45
N ALA A 51 1.25 2.25 6.66
CA ALA A 51 2.00 2.38 7.90
C ALA A 51 2.57 1.02 8.37
N GLY A 52 3.85 0.77 8.07
CA GLY A 52 4.67 -0.27 8.69
C GLY A 52 4.21 -1.72 8.49
N ARG A 53 4.53 -2.59 9.46
CA ARG A 53 4.36 -4.06 9.39
C ARG A 53 2.90 -4.54 9.26
N ARG A 54 1.92 -3.65 9.44
CA ARG A 54 0.48 -3.99 9.48
C ARG A 54 -0.32 -3.51 8.28
N GLY A 55 0.25 -2.72 7.36
CA GLY A 55 -0.42 -2.23 6.14
C GLY A 55 -1.73 -1.45 6.38
N LEU A 56 -1.69 -0.12 6.41
CA LEU A 56 -2.79 0.77 6.88
C LEU A 56 -3.32 0.45 8.30
N GLY A 57 -2.64 -0.41 9.06
CA GLY A 57 -3.24 -0.95 10.28
C GLY A 57 -4.35 -1.97 10.03
N SER A 58 -4.40 -2.57 8.84
CA SER A 58 -5.28 -3.69 8.52
C SER A 58 -5.01 -4.88 9.44
N ALA A 59 -6.06 -5.62 9.79
CA ALA A 59 -5.94 -6.90 10.48
C ALA A 59 -5.37 -8.00 9.57
N HIS A 60 -5.47 -7.82 8.25
CA HIS A 60 -5.06 -8.80 7.24
C HIS A 60 -4.18 -8.16 6.16
N PRO A 61 -2.93 -7.75 6.50
CA PRO A 61 -1.98 -7.31 5.49
C PRO A 61 -1.51 -8.49 4.63
N CYS A 62 -1.34 -8.25 3.33
CA CYS A 62 -0.66 -9.18 2.44
C CYS A 62 0.77 -9.41 2.95
N PRO A 63 1.18 -10.65 3.25
CA PRO A 63 2.48 -10.94 3.85
C PRO A 63 3.64 -10.55 2.94
N GLU A 64 3.47 -10.66 1.62
CA GLU A 64 4.50 -10.26 0.66
C GLU A 64 4.66 -8.73 0.60
N CYS A 65 3.55 -7.98 0.60
CA CYS A 65 3.60 -6.52 0.69
C CYS A 65 4.21 -6.05 2.02
N ALA A 66 3.89 -6.73 3.13
CA ALA A 66 4.49 -6.44 4.43
C ALA A 66 6.00 -6.69 4.41
N ARG A 67 6.49 -7.71 3.69
CA ARG A 67 7.92 -7.99 3.52
C ARG A 67 8.60 -6.94 2.64
N LEU A 68 8.02 -6.64 1.47
CA LEU A 68 8.58 -5.70 0.48
C LEU A 68 8.63 -4.26 1.01
N ALA A 69 7.62 -3.84 1.76
CA ALA A 69 7.56 -2.48 2.32
C ALA A 69 8.47 -2.25 3.55
N GLN A 70 9.17 -3.29 4.02
CA GLN A 70 10.21 -3.18 5.06
C GLN A 70 11.64 -3.09 4.49
N ALA A 71 11.82 -3.41 3.21
CA ALA A 71 13.10 -3.37 2.50
C ALA A 71 13.39 -1.96 1.97
#